data_AF-A0A5C4NDA6-F1
#
_entry.id   AF-A0A5C4NDA6-F1
#
_cell.length_a   1.000
_cell.length_b   1.000
_cell.length_c   1.000
_cell.angle_alpha   90.00
_cell.angle_beta   90.00
_cell.angle_gamma   90.00
#
_symmetry.space_group_name_H-M   'P 1'
#
loop_
_entity.id
_entity.type
_entity.pdbx_description
1 polymer ?
#
loop_
_entity_poly.entity_id
_entity_poly.type
_entity_poly.pdbx_seq_one_letter_code
_entity_poly.pdbx_strand_id
1 'polypeptide(L)'
;MLHLHNPANQAHLKELEGRLSSLLAAAPVSPFNAMDAEAVTCALIEVVRGFDRGLISAEDAEGIFSSFHVPGFSFPAWLAEMADEDVYVAAPLRRAA
;
A
#
# COMPACT_ATOMS: atom_id res chain seq x y z
N MET A 1 4.66 11.04 -11.06
CA MET A 1 5.21 9.79 -10.52
C MET A 1 5.59 10.07 -9.08
N LEU A 2 5.13 9.26 -8.14
CA LEU A 2 5.44 9.38 -6.71
C LEU A 2 6.68 8.54 -6.39
N HIS A 3 7.52 9.02 -5.48
CA HIS A 3 8.70 8.30 -4.98
C HIS A 3 8.78 8.40 -3.46
N LEU A 4 9.34 7.38 -2.81
CA LEU A 4 9.63 7.44 -1.39
C LEU A 4 10.61 8.57 -1.08
N HIS A 5 10.23 9.45 -0.14
CA HIS A 5 11.10 10.53 0.32
C HIS A 5 12.32 9.99 1.08
N ASN A 6 12.13 8.96 1.90
CA ASN A 6 13.21 8.26 2.59
C ASN A 6 13.11 6.74 2.37
N PRO A 7 13.74 6.19 1.31
CA PRO A 7 13.66 4.76 0.99
C PRO A 7 14.23 3.82 2.07
N ALA A 8 15.05 4.32 2.99
CA ALA A 8 15.56 3.54 4.11
C ALA A 8 14.53 3.42 5.26
N ASN A 9 13.55 4.31 5.31
CA ASN A 9 12.47 4.25 6.28
C ASN A 9 11.34 3.35 5.74
N GLN A 10 11.04 2.27 6.46
CA GLN A 10 9.95 1.33 6.13
C GLN A 10 8.80 1.42 7.15
N ALA A 11 8.67 2.53 7.88
CA ALA A 11 7.61 2.72 8.86
C ALA A 11 6.22 2.58 8.23
N HIS A 12 6.01 3.16 7.04
CA HIS A 12 4.74 3.09 6.31
C HIS A 12 4.33 1.65 5.99
N LEU A 13 5.29 0.77 5.67
CA LEU A 13 5.01 -0.65 5.43
C LEU A 13 4.56 -1.38 6.71
N LYS A 14 5.19 -1.07 7.85
CA LYS A 14 4.80 -1.67 9.15
C LYS A 14 3.43 -1.19 9.60
N GLU A 15 3.13 0.09 9.41
CA GLU A 15 1.81 0.64 9.72
C GLU A 15 0.74 0.06 8.81
N LEU A 16 1.03 -0.05 7.51
CA LEU A 16 0.14 -0.70 6.56
C LEU A 16 -0.13 -2.16 6.93
N GLU A 17 0.91 -2.91 7.29
CA GLU A 17 0.79 -4.31 7.75
C GLU A 17 -0.14 -4.43 8.96
N GLY A 18 0.04 -3.56 9.97
CA GLY A 18 -0.82 -3.52 11.15
C GLY A 18 -2.28 -3.16 10.82
N ARG A 19 -2.49 -2.20 9.90
CA ARG A 19 -3.81 -1.78 9.45
C ARG A 19 -4.53 -2.89 8.70
N LEU A 20 -3.87 -3.53 7.74
CA LEU A 20 -4.42 -4.64 6.96
C LEU A 20 -4.78 -5.83 7.86
N SER A 21 -3.86 -6.22 8.75
CA SER A 21 -4.09 -7.32 9.71
C SER A 21 -5.29 -7.05 10.60
N SER A 22 -5.44 -5.82 11.10
CA SER A 22 -6.58 -5.42 11.95
C SER A 22 -7.90 -5.44 11.19
N LEU A 23 -7.92 -4.95 9.95
CA LEU A 23 -9.13 -4.93 9.11
C LEU A 23 -9.59 -6.34 8.74
N LEU A 24 -8.66 -7.22 8.38
CA LEU A 24 -8.96 -8.61 8.05
C LEU A 24 -9.42 -9.41 9.27
N ALA A 25 -8.82 -9.17 10.44
CA ALA A 25 -9.24 -9.81 11.69
C ALA A 25 -10.63 -9.35 12.18
N ALA A 26 -11.00 -8.10 11.91
CA ALA A 26 -12.27 -7.52 12.31
C ALA A 26 -13.43 -7.80 11.33
N ALA A 27 -13.15 -8.36 10.15
CA ALA A 27 -14.16 -8.60 9.12
C ALA A 27 -15.16 -9.69 9.57
N PRO A 28 -16.46 -9.39 9.70
CA PRO A 28 -17.46 -10.34 10.20
C PRO A 28 -17.70 -11.53 9.26
N VAL A 29 -17.39 -11.34 7.97
CA VAL A 29 -17.34 -12.39 6.95
C VAL A 29 -16.06 -12.14 6.16
N SER A 30 -14.92 -12.55 6.72
CA SER A 30 -13.71 -12.65 5.94
C SER A 30 -13.85 -13.84 4.99
N PRO A 31 -13.74 -13.67 3.65
CA PRO A 31 -13.65 -14.82 2.74
C PRO A 31 -12.35 -15.62 2.96
N PHE A 32 -11.42 -15.06 3.73
CA PHE A 32 -10.12 -15.61 4.08
C PHE A 32 -10.18 -16.20 5.49
N ASN A 33 -9.73 -17.45 5.68
CA ASN A 33 -9.47 -17.97 7.01
C ASN A 33 -8.26 -17.21 7.65
N ALA A 34 -7.97 -17.42 8.93
CA ALA A 34 -6.87 -16.69 9.61
C ALA A 34 -5.50 -16.88 8.93
N MET A 35 -5.23 -18.07 8.37
CA MET A 35 -3.99 -18.37 7.64
C MET A 35 -3.96 -17.67 6.27
N ASP A 36 -5.13 -17.49 5.65
CA ASP A 36 -5.28 -16.73 4.41
C ASP A 36 -5.12 -15.21 4.65
N ALA A 37 -5.54 -14.69 5.79
CA ALA A 37 -5.44 -13.25 6.12
C ALA A 37 -3.99 -12.77 6.26
N GLU A 38 -3.13 -13.59 6.88
CA GLU A 38 -1.69 -13.33 6.96
C GLU A 38 -1.06 -13.37 5.57
N ALA A 39 -1.37 -14.39 4.77
CA ALA A 39 -0.86 -14.51 3.41
C ALA A 39 -1.30 -13.34 2.50
N VAL A 40 -2.54 -12.89 2.62
CA VAL A 40 -3.07 -11.71 1.91
C VAL A 40 -2.33 -10.44 2.35
N THR A 41 -2.13 -10.26 3.65
CA THR A 41 -1.36 -9.11 4.18
C THR A 41 0.05 -9.11 3.60
N CYS A 42 0.78 -10.24 3.68
CA CYS A 42 2.12 -10.35 3.11
C CYS A 42 2.15 -10.04 1.60
N ALA A 43 1.20 -10.56 0.83
CA ALA A 43 1.11 -10.31 -0.61
C ALA A 43 0.91 -8.82 -0.92
N LEU A 44 0.02 -8.14 -0.20
CA LEU A 44 -0.25 -6.71 -0.39
C LEU A 44 0.94 -5.83 0.03
N ILE A 45 1.70 -6.22 1.06
CA ILE A 45 2.94 -5.54 1.41
C ILE A 45 3.99 -5.66 0.30
N GLU A 46 4.11 -6.83 -0.34
CA GLU A 46 5.02 -6.99 -1.48
C GLU A 46 4.61 -6.14 -2.69
N VAL A 47 3.31 -5.91 -2.90
CA VAL A 47 2.81 -4.96 -3.91
C VAL A 47 3.32 -3.55 -3.63
N VAL A 48 3.19 -3.07 -2.39
CA VAL A 48 3.69 -1.73 -2.03
C VAL A 48 5.21 -1.66 -2.12
N ARG A 49 5.95 -2.72 -1.73
CA ARG A 49 7.41 -2.78 -1.97
C ARG A 49 7.77 -2.71 -3.45
N GLY A 50 6.97 -3.30 -4.32
CA GLY A 50 7.11 -3.19 -5.78
C GLY A 50 6.91 -1.75 -6.25
N PHE A 51 5.86 -1.11 -5.76
CA PHE A 51 5.54 0.30 -6.05
C PHE A 51 6.64 1.25 -5.54
N ASP A 52 7.10 1.07 -4.30
CA ASP A 52 8.19 1.82 -3.67
C ASP A 52 9.48 1.81 -4.50
N ARG A 53 9.74 0.68 -5.17
CA ARG A 53 10.90 0.47 -6.05
C ARG A 53 10.65 0.93 -7.50
N GLY A 54 9.45 1.41 -7.81
CA GLY A 54 9.04 1.80 -9.16
C GLY A 54 8.89 0.62 -10.13
N LEU A 55 8.72 -0.60 -9.63
CA LEU A 55 8.54 -1.81 -10.45
C LEU A 55 7.13 -1.92 -11.02
N ILE A 56 6.15 -1.34 -10.33
CA ILE A 56 4.74 -1.27 -10.75
C ILE A 56 4.24 0.17 -10.58
N SER A 57 3.22 0.54 -11.34
CA SER A 57 2.58 1.84 -11.22
C SER A 57 1.59 1.89 -10.04
N ALA A 58 1.14 3.09 -9.68
CA ALA A 58 0.08 3.25 -8.68
C ALA A 58 -1.25 2.63 -9.15
N GLU A 59 -1.53 2.69 -10.46
CA GLU A 59 -2.72 2.08 -11.08
C GLU A 59 -2.67 0.54 -11.00
N ASP A 60 -1.50 -0.05 -11.28
CA ASP A 60 -1.30 -1.50 -11.12
C ASP A 60 -1.49 -1.94 -9.66
N ALA A 61 -0.90 -1.19 -8.73
CA ALA A 61 -1.06 -1.45 -7.30
C ALA A 61 -2.53 -1.36 -6.88
N GLU A 62 -3.26 -0.31 -7.28
CA GLU A 62 -4.69 -0.15 -7.02
C GLU A 62 -5.51 -1.32 -7.55
N GLY A 63 -5.24 -1.78 -8.78
CA GLY A 63 -5.92 -2.92 -9.39
C GLY A 63 -5.71 -4.22 -8.60
N ILE A 64 -4.49 -4.45 -8.11
CA ILE A 64 -4.18 -5.60 -7.27
C ILE A 64 -4.92 -5.50 -5.93
N PHE A 65 -4.82 -4.37 -5.22
CA PHE A 65 -5.50 -4.15 -3.94
C PHE A 65 -7.03 -4.34 -4.06
N SER A 66 -7.61 -3.84 -5.16
CA SER A 66 -9.04 -3.99 -5.44
C SER A 66 -9.44 -5.45 -5.65
N SER A 67 -8.56 -6.27 -6.22
CA SER A 67 -8.82 -7.71 -6.45
C SER A 67 -8.90 -8.51 -5.15
N PHE A 68 -8.17 -8.09 -4.10
CA PHE A 68 -8.21 -8.75 -2.79
C PHE A 68 -9.42 -8.36 -1.92
N HIS A 69 -10.14 -7.28 -2.26
CA HIS A 69 -11.37 -6.85 -1.56
C HIS A 69 -11.21 -6.71 -0.04
N VAL A 70 -10.13 -6.08 0.45
CA VAL A 70 -9.92 -5.86 1.89
C VAL A 70 -11.00 -4.91 2.43
N PRO A 71 -11.89 -5.36 3.34
CA PRO A 71 -13.00 -4.54 3.83
C PRO A 71 -12.49 -3.29 4.56
N GLY A 72 -13.05 -2.12 4.23
CA GLY A 72 -12.70 -0.86 4.88
C GLY A 72 -11.31 -0.31 4.51
N PHE A 73 -10.63 -0.91 3.53
CA PHE A 73 -9.37 -0.39 3.00
C PHE A 73 -9.56 0.17 1.58
N SER A 74 -8.86 1.26 1.28
CA SER A 74 -8.78 1.86 -0.06
C SER A 74 -7.34 2.27 -0.32
N PHE A 75 -6.73 1.69 -1.36
CA PHE A 75 -5.35 2.01 -1.72
C PHE A 75 -5.18 3.49 -2.15
N PRO A 76 -6.07 4.08 -2.99
CA PRO A 76 -5.97 5.51 -3.30
C PRO A 76 -6.08 6.42 -2.08
N ALA A 77 -6.96 6.10 -1.12
CA ALA A 77 -7.08 6.88 0.10
C ALA A 77 -5.82 6.78 0.97
N TRP A 78 -5.29 5.57 1.15
CA TRP A 78 -4.03 5.36 1.86
C TRP A 78 -2.86 6.07 1.17
N LEU A 79 -2.77 6.01 -0.16
CA LEU A 79 -1.70 6.67 -0.91
C LEU A 79 -1.77 8.20 -0.77
N ALA A 80 -2.98 8.77 -0.70
CA ALA A 80 -3.18 10.19 -0.42
C ALA A 80 -2.71 10.56 1.00
N GLU A 81 -3.08 9.76 2.02
CA GLU A 81 -2.59 9.94 3.41
C GLU A 81 -1.05 9.94 3.44
N MET A 82 -0.40 8.97 2.78
CA MET A 82 1.07 8.89 2.72
C MET A 82 1.72 10.06 1.96
N ALA A 83 1.02 10.66 0.99
CA ALA A 83 1.49 11.86 0.32
C ALA A 83 1.37 13.09 1.23
N ASP A 84 0.27 13.20 1.99
CA ASP A 84 0.05 14.28 2.97
C ASP A 84 1.04 14.22 4.14
N GLU A 85 1.52 13.02 4.49
CA GLU A 85 2.54 12.77 5.52
C GLU A 85 3.99 12.87 5.00
N ASP A 86 4.21 13.36 3.78
CA ASP A 86 5.53 13.47 3.13
C ASP A 86 6.30 12.13 3.02
N VAL A 87 5.60 10.98 3.09
CA VAL A 87 6.19 9.64 2.86
C VAL A 87 6.48 9.47 1.37
N TYR A 88 5.51 9.81 0.52
CA TYR A 88 5.69 9.86 -0.93
C TYR A 88 5.71 11.30 -1.42
N VAL A 89 6.71 11.63 -2.23
CA VAL A 89 6.84 12.94 -2.86
C VAL A 89 6.67 12.83 -4.37
N ALA A 90 6.06 13.84 -4.97
CA ALA A 90 6.03 13.96 -6.42
C ALA A 90 7.46 14.13 -6.94
N ALA A 91 7.84 13.34 -7.95
CA ALA A 91 9.09 13.55 -8.67
C ALA A 91 9.15 15.03 -9.11
N PRO A 92 10.24 15.75 -8.83
CA PRO A 92 10.38 17.10 -9.34
C PRO A 92 10.32 17.02 -10.87
N LEU A 93 9.33 17.71 -11.46
CA LEU A 93 9.30 17.93 -12.90
C LEU A 93 10.61 18.61 -13.26
N ARG A 94 11.53 17.90 -13.92
CA ARG A 94 12.71 18.54 -14.51
C ARG A 94 12.18 19.56 -15.51
N ARG A 95 12.17 20.83 -15.12
CA ARG A 95 12.06 21.95 -16.04
C ARG A 95 13.28 21.84 -16.95
N ALA A 96 13.09 21.35 -18.18
CA ALA A 96 14.06 21.58 -19.23
C ALA A 96 14.20 23.11 -19.38
N ALA A 97 15.45 23.56 -19.32
CA ALA A 97 15.84 24.96 -19.35
C ALA A 97 15.41 25.67 -20.65
#